data_AF-A0A846D455-F1
#
_entry.id   AF-A0A846D455-F1
#
_cell.length_a   1.000
_cell.length_b   1.000
_cell.length_c   1.000
_cell.angle_alpha   90.00
_cell.angle_beta   90.00
_cell.angle_gamma   90.00
#
_symmetry.space_group_name_H-M   'P 1'
#
loop_
_entity.id
_entity.type
_entity.pdbx_description
1 polymer ?
#
loop_
_entity_poly.entity_id
_entity_poly.type
_entity_poly.pdbx_seq_one_letter_code
_entity_poly.pdbx_strand_id
1 'polypeptide(L)' 'MNLFLRNLKQIVILLAVALFCVSCSNIPSTSFNPWQLINLPTEATFADLAFTDDPNHGWVVGSKQT' A
#
# COMPACT_ATOMS: atom_id res chain seq x y z
N MET A 1 21.53 -8.98 41.96
CA MET A 1 21.06 -9.30 40.60
C MET A 1 22.25 -9.78 39.79
N ASN A 2 22.31 -11.08 39.47
CA ASN A 2 23.51 -11.71 38.90
C ASN A 2 23.84 -11.10 37.53
N LEU A 3 25.10 -10.69 37.32
CA LEU A 3 25.60 -10.06 36.09
C LEU A 3 25.20 -10.85 34.82
N PHE A 4 25.19 -12.18 34.94
CA PHE A 4 24.75 -13.12 33.91
C PHE A 4 23.28 -12.93 33.48
N LEU A 5 22.36 -12.78 34.44
CA LEU A 5 20.92 -12.57 34.15
C LEU A 5 20.67 -11.22 33.46
N ARG A 6 21.47 -10.19 33.77
CA ARG A 6 21.39 -8.88 33.11
C ARG A 6 21.79 -8.97 31.64
N ASN A 7 22.89 -9.65 31.33
CA ASN A 7 23.38 -9.80 29.96
C ASN A 7 22.41 -10.66 29.12
N LEU A 8 21.87 -11.74 29.68
CA LEU A 8 20.87 -12.57 29.00
C LEU A 8 19.60 -11.78 28.63
N LYS A 9 19.10 -10.95 29.56
CA LYS A 9 17.94 -10.07 29.30
C LYS A 9 18.21 -9.10 28.15
N GLN A 10 19.40 -8.50 28.09
CA GLN A 10 19.77 -7.59 27.02
C GLN A 10 19.82 -8.29 25.65
N ILE A 11 20.36 -9.49 25.58
CA ILE A 11 20.41 -10.29 24.35
C ILE A 11 19.00 -10.60 23.85
N VAL A 12 18.09 -11.04 24.73
CA VAL A 12 16.70 -11.34 24.36
C VAL A 12 15.98 -10.11 23.82
N ILE A 13 16.18 -8.93 24.44
CA ILE A 13 15.59 -7.68 23.96
C ILE A 13 16.12 -7.33 22.56
N LEU A 14 17.43 -7.44 22.35
CA LEU A 14 18.03 -7.16 21.03
C LEU A 14 17.52 -8.12 19.94
N LEU A 15 17.37 -9.41 20.27
CA LEU A 15 16.81 -10.40 19.34
C LEU A 15 15.35 -10.11 19.01
N ALA A 16 14.54 -9.74 20.01
CA ALA A 16 13.14 -9.36 19.79
C ALA A 16 13.04 -8.14 18.86
N VAL A 17 13.84 -7.09 19.11
CA VAL A 17 13.90 -5.90 18.25
C VAL A 17 14.29 -6.26 16.83
N ALA A 18 15.33 -7.08 16.65
CA ALA A 18 15.78 -7.52 15.33
C ALA A 18 14.68 -8.28 14.57
N LEU A 19 13.97 -9.19 15.24
CA LEU A 19 12.82 -9.92 14.70
C LEU A 19 11.69 -8.99 14.26
N PHE A 20 11.34 -7.99 15.07
CA PHE A 20 10.33 -7.01 14.70
C PHE A 20 10.75 -6.20 13.47
N CYS A 21 12.02 -5.79 13.37
CA CYS A 21 12.52 -5.01 12.24
C CYS A 21 12.47 -5.77 10.89
N VAL A 22 12.62 -7.10 10.89
CA VAL A 22 12.61 -7.91 9.66
C VAL A 22 11.26 -8.56 9.33
N SER A 23 10.27 -8.39 10.20
CA SER A 23 8.95 -9.05 10.09
C SER A 23 8.16 -8.66 8.83
N CYS A 24 8.35 -7.44 8.30
CA CYS A 24 7.67 -6.95 7.10
C CYS A 24 8.52 -7.09 5.81
N SER A 25 9.48 -8.03 5.76
CA SER A 25 10.41 -8.16 4.62
C SER A 25 9.80 -8.78 3.35
N ASN A 26 8.63 -9.42 3.43
CA ASN A 26 7.96 -10.02 2.28
C ASN A 26 6.85 -9.11 1.76
N ILE A 27 7.21 -8.20 0.86
CA ILE A 27 6.27 -7.36 0.11
C ILE A 27 6.25 -7.84 -1.35
N PRO A 28 5.07 -7.97 -1.99
CA PRO A 28 4.99 -8.33 -3.40
C PRO A 28 5.83 -7.40 -4.29
N SER A 29 6.47 -7.97 -5.31
CA SER A 29 7.22 -7.20 -6.30
C SER A 29 6.29 -6.29 -7.12
N THR A 30 6.68 -5.02 -7.29
CA THR A 30 6.08 -4.07 -8.23
C THR A 30 6.84 -4.01 -9.56
N SER A 31 7.68 -5.01 -9.86
CA SER A 31 8.48 -5.08 -11.09
C SER A 31 7.64 -5.08 -12.37
N PHE A 32 6.35 -5.44 -12.28
CA PHE A 32 5.39 -5.32 -13.36
C PHE A 32 4.30 -4.31 -12.99
N ASN A 33 4.06 -3.35 -13.89
CA ASN A 33 2.99 -2.37 -13.76
C ASN A 33 1.85 -2.71 -14.74
N PRO A 34 0.69 -3.19 -14.27
CA PRO A 34 -0.46 -3.48 -15.13
C PRO A 34 -1.24 -2.22 -15.54
N TRP A 35 -0.94 -1.04 -14.98
CA TRP A 35 -1.71 0.17 -15.23
C TRP A 35 -1.34 0.81 -16.57
N GLN A 36 -2.36 1.08 -17.37
CA GLN A 36 -2.24 1.84 -18.61
C GLN A 36 -2.88 3.22 -18.44
N LEU A 37 -2.17 4.27 -18.84
CA LEU A 37 -2.70 5.63 -18.85
C LEU A 37 -3.73 5.80 -19.98
N ILE A 38 -4.90 6.36 -19.64
CA ILE A 38 -5.94 6.74 -20.61
C ILE A 38 -6.20 8.24 -20.44
N ASN A 39 -5.95 9.01 -21.50
CA ASN A 39 -6.19 10.45 -21.50
C ASN A 39 -7.59 10.74 -22.02
N LEU A 40 -8.38 11.49 -21.25
CA LEU A 40 -9.68 12.01 -21.68
C LEU A 40 -9.53 13.50 -22.05
N PRO A 41 -10.33 14.02 -22.99
CA PRO A 41 -10.21 15.40 -23.48
C PRO A 41 -10.83 16.41 -22.49
N THR A 42 -10.30 16.46 -21.26
CA THR A 42 -10.76 17.37 -20.21
C THR A 42 -9.65 17.69 -19.21
N GLU A 43 -9.71 18.89 -18.66
CA GLU A 43 -8.87 19.34 -17.55
C GLU A 43 -9.61 19.23 -16.20
N ALA A 44 -10.73 18.51 -16.16
CA ALA A 44 -11.48 18.25 -14.94
C ALA A 44 -10.80 17.15 -14.11
N THR A 45 -10.92 17.24 -12.78
CA THR A 45 -10.45 16.18 -11.87
C THR A 45 -11.53 15.14 -11.72
N PHE A 46 -11.22 13.86 -11.98
CA PHE A 46 -12.15 12.75 -11.76
C PHE A 46 -12.30 12.47 -10.26
N ALA A 47 -13.55 12.27 -9.83
CA ALA A 47 -13.91 12.01 -8.44
C ALA A 47 -14.41 10.59 -8.21
N ASP A 48 -15.11 10.01 -9.20
CA ASP A 48 -15.64 8.64 -9.12
C ASP A 48 -15.85 8.04 -10.51
N LEU A 49 -15.90 6.70 -10.57
CA LEU A 49 -16.17 5.91 -11.77
C LEU A 49 -16.97 4.66 -11.40
N ALA A 50 -18.08 4.44 -12.11
CA ALA A 50 -18.94 3.28 -11.90
C ALA A 50 -19.43 2.69 -13.22
N PHE A 51 -19.60 1.37 -13.24
CA PHE A 51 -20.23 0.64 -14.33
C PHE A 51 -21.68 0.28 -13.98
N THR A 52 -22.48 0.03 -15.00
CA THR A 52 -23.83 -0.53 -14.86
C THR A 52 -23.78 -2.06 -14.70
N ASP A 53 -24.93 -2.72 -14.74
CA ASP A 53 -24.99 -4.19 -14.82
C ASP A 53 -24.31 -4.74 -16.10
N ASP A 54 -24.23 -3.94 -17.17
CA ASP A 54 -23.34 -4.22 -18.31
C ASP A 54 -21.93 -3.68 -18.01
N PRO A 55 -20.90 -4.55 -17.91
CA PRO A 55 -19.53 -4.14 -17.60
C PRO A 55 -18.87 -3.30 -18.70
N ASN A 56 -19.47 -3.18 -19.90
CA ASN A 56 -18.96 -2.32 -20.98
C ASN A 56 -19.59 -0.92 -20.98
N HIS A 57 -20.52 -0.64 -20.07
CA HIS A 57 -21.23 0.63 -20.01
C HIS A 57 -21.11 1.24 -18.61
N GLY A 58 -20.60 2.46 -18.53
CA GLY A 58 -20.34 3.15 -17.27
C GLY A 58 -20.16 4.65 -17.43
N TRP A 59 -19.98 5.33 -16.30
CA TRP A 59 -19.84 6.77 -16.21
C TRP A 59 -18.67 7.14 -15.32
N VAL A 60 -18.01 8.26 -15.66
CA VAL A 60 -17.00 8.92 -14.83
C VAL A 60 -17.47 10.34 -14.53
N VAL A 61 -17.32 10.76 -13.28
CA VAL A 61 -17.74 12.09 -12.82
C VAL A 61 -16.58 12.84 -12.18
N GLY A 62 -16.71 14.16 -12.08
CA GLY A 62 -15.60 15.00 -11.63
C GLY A 62 -15.99 16.46 -11.44
N SER A 63 -14.97 17.29 -11.27
CA SER A 63 -15.15 18.74 -11.09
C SER A 63 -15.66 19.44 -12.36
N LYS A 64 -16.01 20.74 -12.23
CA LYS A 64 -16.47 21.61 -13.32
C LYS A 64 -17.85 21.26 -13.89
N GLN A 65 -18.73 20.65 -13.09
CA GLN A 65 -20.17 20.62 -13.35
C GLN A 65 -20.79 21.97 -12.95
N THR A 66 -21.41 22.65 -13.93
CA THR A 66 -22.28 23.81 -13.74
C THR A 66 -23.74 23.39 -13.73
#